data_AF-A0A0D9W8T6-F1
#
_entry.id   AF-A0A0D9W8T6-F1
#
_cell.length_a   1.000
_cell.length_b   1.000
_cell.length_c   1.000
_cell.angle_alpha   90.00
_cell.angle_beta   90.00
_cell.angle_gamma   90.00
#
_symmetry.space_group_name_H-M   'P 1'
#
loop_
_entity.id
_entity.type
_entity.pdbx_description
1 polymer ?
#
loop_
_entity_poly.entity_id
_entity_poly.type
_entity_poly.pdbx_seq_one_letter_code
_entity_poly.pdbx_strand_id
1 'polypeptide(L)'
;MAIDDESPLRVNIRGGAMGGGQCEGAENQRWPPWLKPLLETSFFGQCKVHADSHKSECNMYCLDCMNGALCSQCLSYHRDHHAIQVTISSSTLALD
;
A
#
# COMPACT_ATOMS: atom_id res chain seq x y z
N MET A 1 -13.46 -34.16 15.58
CA MET A 1 -14.38 -33.34 14.78
C MET A 1 -14.00 -31.89 14.98
N ALA A 2 -13.78 -31.19 13.85
CA ALA A 2 -13.59 -29.76 13.63
C ALA A 2 -12.89 -28.92 14.72
N ILE A 3 -11.65 -28.49 14.43
CA ILE A 3 -11.19 -27.17 14.85
C ILE A 3 -11.90 -26.17 13.95
N ASP A 4 -12.73 -25.33 14.53
CA ASP A 4 -13.32 -24.18 13.85
C ASP A 4 -12.71 -22.87 14.36
N ASP A 5 -12.75 -21.92 13.45
CA ASP A 5 -12.03 -20.67 13.32
C ASP A 5 -12.65 -19.58 14.21
N GLU A 6 -11.86 -18.80 14.95
CA GLU A 6 -12.18 -17.37 15.03
C GLU A 6 -10.95 -16.55 15.42
N SER A 7 -10.40 -15.92 14.39
CA SER A 7 -9.30 -14.97 14.47
C SER A 7 -9.70 -13.65 15.17
N PRO A 8 -8.71 -12.93 15.72
CA PRO A 8 -8.92 -11.84 16.65
C PRO A 8 -9.20 -10.56 15.89
N LEU A 9 -10.27 -9.82 16.22
CA LEU A 9 -10.30 -8.35 16.30
C LEU A 9 -11.65 -7.92 16.89
N ARG A 10 -11.74 -8.02 18.22
CA ARG A 10 -12.84 -7.50 19.02
C ARG A 10 -12.80 -5.96 19.02
N VAL A 11 -13.53 -5.32 18.11
CA VAL A 11 -13.77 -3.86 18.13
C VAL A 11 -14.92 -3.54 19.09
N ASN A 12 -14.58 -2.94 20.23
CA ASN A 12 -15.55 -2.61 21.27
C ASN A 12 -16.19 -1.24 21.02
N ILE A 13 -17.32 -1.19 20.30
CA ILE A 13 -18.11 0.04 20.13
C ILE A 13 -19.20 0.09 21.21
N ARG A 14 -18.92 0.82 22.29
CA ARG A 14 -19.93 1.19 23.30
C ARG A 14 -20.72 2.41 22.83
N GLY A 15 -21.99 2.17 22.47
CA GLY A 15 -23.19 2.94 22.86
C GLY A 15 -23.36 4.42 22.44
N GLY A 16 -24.53 4.72 21.86
CA GLY A 16 -25.14 6.06 21.88
C GLY A 16 -26.13 6.32 20.74
N ALA A 17 -27.39 6.61 21.07
CA ALA A 17 -28.54 6.66 20.16
C ALA A 17 -28.93 8.10 19.67
N MET A 18 -29.64 8.12 18.53
CA MET A 18 -30.59 9.14 18.00
C MET A 18 -30.06 10.49 17.47
N GLY A 19 -30.26 10.75 16.16
CA GLY A 19 -30.54 12.11 15.65
C GLY A 19 -30.06 12.44 14.23
N GLY A 20 -31.01 12.68 13.32
CA GLY A 20 -30.90 13.72 12.27
C GLY A 20 -30.04 13.42 11.03
N GLY A 21 -30.68 13.30 9.87
CA GLY A 21 -30.02 12.90 8.63
C GLY A 21 -29.09 13.95 8.00
N GLN A 22 -27.99 13.45 7.44
CA GLN A 22 -27.48 13.83 6.13
C GLN A 22 -27.05 12.54 5.41
N CYS A 23 -27.62 12.32 4.22
CA CYS A 23 -27.16 11.30 3.28
C CYS A 23 -25.99 11.89 2.47
N GLU A 24 -24.79 11.93 3.05
CA GLU A 24 -23.57 12.26 2.31
C GLU A 24 -22.43 11.30 2.70
N GLY A 25 -22.16 10.34 1.81
CA GLY A 25 -20.79 9.89 1.51
C GLY A 25 -20.03 9.06 2.55
N ALA A 26 -20.61 8.01 3.14
CA ALA A 26 -19.87 6.98 3.89
C ALA A 26 -19.08 6.00 2.98
N GLU A 27 -18.51 6.50 1.88
CA GLU A 27 -17.83 5.69 0.86
C GLU A 27 -16.31 5.88 0.87
N ASN A 28 -15.80 6.88 1.60
CA ASN A 28 -14.39 7.28 1.59
C ASN A 28 -13.57 6.80 2.82
N GLN A 29 -14.09 5.87 3.63
CA GLN A 29 -13.41 5.34 4.83
C GLN A 29 -12.92 3.88 4.67
N ARG A 30 -12.82 3.36 3.45
CA ARG A 30 -12.44 1.94 3.24
C ARG A 30 -10.97 1.69 2.89
N TRP A 31 -10.25 2.69 2.43
CA TRP A 31 -8.91 2.48 1.87
C TRP A 31 -7.85 3.26 2.64
N PRO A 32 -6.66 2.68 2.87
CA PRO A 32 -5.58 3.41 3.49
C PRO A 32 -5.13 4.57 2.57
N PRO A 33 -4.64 5.67 3.14
CA PRO A 33 -4.29 6.89 2.38
C PRO A 33 -3.22 6.64 1.32
N TRP A 34 -2.36 5.64 1.49
CA TRP A 34 -1.29 5.28 0.56
C TRP A 34 -1.76 4.50 -0.68
N LEU A 35 -2.97 3.93 -0.68
CA LEU A 35 -3.39 3.03 -1.75
C LEU A 35 -3.60 3.74 -3.09
N LYS A 36 -4.38 4.82 -3.08
CA LYS A 36 -4.65 5.58 -4.30
C LYS A 36 -3.35 6.11 -4.95
N PRO A 37 -2.45 6.82 -4.24
CA PRO A 37 -1.22 7.31 -4.84
C PRO A 37 -0.28 6.18 -5.26
N LEU A 38 -0.28 5.03 -4.56
CA LEU A 38 0.46 3.85 -4.98
C LEU A 38 0.02 3.37 -6.37
N LEU A 39 -1.29 3.28 -6.61
CA LEU A 39 -1.84 2.80 -7.89
C LEU A 39 -1.63 3.80 -9.04
N GLU A 40 -1.60 5.10 -8.75
CA GLU A 40 -1.34 6.16 -9.73
C GLU A 40 0.16 6.35 -10.03
N THR A 41 1.04 5.80 -9.19
CA THR A 41 2.49 5.95 -9.34
C THR A 41 3.01 5.10 -10.51
N SER A 42 3.84 5.72 -11.36
CA SER A 42 4.58 4.99 -12.41
C SER A 42 5.84 4.33 -11.83
N PHE A 43 5.94 3.01 -11.98
CA PHE A 43 7.09 2.20 -11.56
C PHE A 43 7.98 1.81 -12.74
N PHE A 44 9.14 1.24 -12.45
CA PHE A 44 10.13 0.72 -13.41
C PHE A 44 10.82 1.80 -14.27
N GLY A 45 10.66 3.07 -13.91
CA GLY A 45 11.45 4.17 -14.46
C GLY A 45 12.86 4.22 -13.86
N GLN A 46 13.76 4.96 -14.52
CA GLN A 46 15.08 5.26 -13.96
C GLN A 46 15.00 6.42 -12.97
N CYS A 47 15.64 6.26 -11.82
CA CYS A 47 15.75 7.33 -10.82
C CYS A 47 16.51 8.52 -11.40
N LYS A 48 15.90 9.71 -11.34
CA LYS A 48 16.50 10.96 -11.84
C LYS A 48 17.70 11.43 -11.02
N VAL A 49 17.72 11.09 -9.73
CA VAL A 49 18.78 11.51 -8.79
C VAL A 49 19.96 10.54 -8.80
N HIS A 50 19.68 9.25 -8.98
CA HIS A 50 20.69 8.19 -8.89
C HIS A 50 20.98 7.52 -10.23
N ALA A 51 20.67 8.16 -11.37
CA ALA A 51 20.64 7.54 -12.70
C ALA A 51 21.87 6.66 -13.03
N ASP A 52 23.06 7.08 -12.61
CA ASP A 52 24.35 6.42 -12.85
C ASP A 52 24.59 5.15 -12.01
N SER A 53 23.71 4.82 -11.07
CA SER A 53 23.84 3.63 -10.23
C SER A 53 23.32 2.37 -10.93
N HIS A 54 23.92 1.22 -10.64
CA HIS A 54 23.41 -0.07 -11.11
C HIS A 54 22.06 -0.47 -10.46
N LYS A 55 21.55 0.34 -9.52
CA LYS A 55 20.29 0.10 -8.81
C LYS A 55 19.34 1.30 -8.86
N SER A 56 19.33 1.97 -10.01
CA SER A 56 18.51 3.17 -10.29
C SER A 56 17.06 2.87 -10.60
N GLU A 57 16.68 1.61 -10.82
CA GLU A 57 15.31 1.25 -11.12
C GLU A 57 14.39 1.62 -9.95
N CYS A 58 13.35 2.39 -10.25
CA CYS A 58 12.33 2.79 -9.28
C CYS A 58 11.23 1.72 -9.21
N ASN A 59 11.43 0.72 -8.36
CA ASN A 59 10.47 -0.37 -8.13
C ASN A 59 10.01 -0.46 -6.66
N MET A 60 10.42 0.49 -5.81
CA MET A 60 10.01 0.58 -4.42
C MET A 60 9.03 1.74 -4.22
N TYR A 61 8.21 1.68 -3.16
CA TYR A 61 7.31 2.77 -2.76
C TYR A 61 7.24 2.88 -1.25
N CYS A 62 7.32 4.10 -0.70
CA CYS A 62 7.20 4.36 0.73
C CYS A 62 5.75 4.73 1.09
N LEU A 63 5.14 3.96 1.99
CA LEU A 63 3.75 4.12 2.42
C LEU A 63 3.56 5.32 3.35
N ASP A 64 4.59 5.73 4.10
CA ASP A 64 4.53 6.87 5.01
C ASP A 64 4.73 8.20 4.26
N CYS A 65 5.65 8.25 3.29
CA CYS A 65 5.94 9.46 2.53
C CYS A 65 5.00 9.67 1.35
N MET A 66 4.53 8.60 0.71
CA MET A 66 3.67 8.64 -0.47
C MET A 66 4.20 9.54 -1.60
N ASN A 67 5.52 9.65 -1.75
CA ASN A 67 6.19 10.64 -2.62
C ASN A 67 6.70 10.02 -3.94
N GLY A 68 5.94 9.06 -4.48
CA GLY A 68 6.26 8.37 -5.73
C GLY A 68 7.26 7.22 -5.61
N ALA A 69 7.67 6.70 -6.75
CA ALA A 69 8.53 5.52 -6.84
C ALA A 69 9.98 5.83 -6.44
N LEU A 70 10.58 4.90 -5.70
CA LEU A 70 11.92 4.98 -5.13
C LEU A 70 12.80 3.89 -5.72
N CYS A 71 14.08 4.20 -5.93
CA CYS A 71 15.10 3.19 -6.17
C CYS A 71 15.74 2.74 -4.86
N SER A 72 16.59 1.71 -4.90
CA SER A 72 17.26 1.17 -3.71
C SER A 72 18.10 2.21 -2.94
N GLN A 73 18.69 3.18 -3.65
CA GLN A 73 19.48 4.25 -3.04
C GLN A 73 18.57 5.25 -2.31
N CYS A 74 17.46 5.65 -2.95
CA CYS A 74 16.44 6.49 -2.31
C CYS A 74 15.90 5.84 -1.04
N LEU A 75 15.65 4.52 -1.08
CA LEU A 75 15.15 3.77 0.06
C LEU A 75 16.09 3.81 1.28
N SER A 76 17.40 4.02 1.09
CA SER A 76 18.35 4.12 2.20
C SER A 76 18.12 5.34 3.10
N TYR A 77 17.36 6.34 2.63
CA TYR A 77 16.92 7.50 3.40
C TYR A 77 15.55 7.27 4.08
N HIS A 78 14.90 6.13 3.84
CA HIS A 78 13.61 5.74 4.41
C HIS A 78 13.76 4.53 5.36
N ARG A 79 14.81 4.52 6.20
CA ARG A 79 15.18 3.39 7.07
C ARG A 79 14.06 2.98 8.03
N ASP A 80 13.30 3.95 8.52
CA ASP A 80 12.28 3.76 9.55
C ASP A 80 10.85 3.84 8.98
N HIS A 81 10.70 3.79 7.66
CA HIS A 81 9.41 3.86 7.00
C HIS A 81 9.01 2.50 6.43
N HIS A 82 7.71 2.26 6.35
CA HIS A 82 7.14 1.13 5.65
C HIS A 82 7.27 1.36 4.14
N ALA A 83 7.94 0.44 3.47
CA ALA A 83 8.07 0.44 2.03
C ALA A 83 7.73 -0.93 1.46
N ILE A 84 7.23 -0.92 0.23
CA ILE A 84 6.89 -2.12 -0.52
C ILE A 84 7.66 -2.14 -1.83
N GLN A 85 7.92 -3.35 -2.34
CA GLN A 85 8.46 -3.57 -3.67
C GLN A 85 7.32 -3.96 -4.62
N VAL A 86 7.28 -3.35 -5.80
CA VAL A 86 6.31 -3.66 -6.84
C VAL A 86 6.95 -4.63 -7.83
N THR A 87 6.33 -5.79 -8.01
CA THR A 87 6.78 -6.82 -8.96
C THR A 87 5.63 -7.26 -9.85
N ILE A 88 5.88 -7.45 -11.14
CA ILE A 88 4.90 -7.99 -12.07
C ILE A 88 5.02 -9.52 -12.05
N SER A 89 3.97 -10.21 -11.63
CA SER A 89 3.87 -11.67 -11.75
C SER A 89 3.16 -12.02 -13.06
N SER A 90 3.83 -12.77 -13.93
CA SER A 90 3.21 -13.35 -15.12
C SER A 90 2.64 -14.72 -14.75
N SER A 91 1.33 -14.83 -14.56
CA SER A 91 0.66 -16.12 -14.37
C SER A 91 0.41 -16.78 -15.73
N THR A 92 1.46 -17.33 -16.34
CA THR A 92 1.33 -18.39 -17.34
C THR A 92 2.00 -19.61 -16.70
N LEU A 93 1.41 -20.81 -16.86
CA LEU A 93 1.81 -22.09 -16.24
C LEU A 93 1.07 -22.46 -14.94
N ALA A 94 -0.20 -22.81 -15.08
CA ALA A 94 -0.84 -23.87 -14.30
C ALA A 94 -1.74 -24.70 -15.23
N LEU A 95 -1.14 -25.21 -16.31
CA LEU A 95 -1.69 -26.24 -17.19
C LEU A 95 -0.51 -27.13 -17.60
N ASP A 96 -0.17 -28.07 -16.72
CA ASP A 96 0.29 -29.42 -17.09
C ASP A 96 -0.16 -30.37 -15.98
#